data_AF-A0A0Q7MND4-F1
#
_entry.id   AF-A0A0Q7MND4-F1
#
_cell.length_a   1.000
_cell.length_b   1.000
_cell.length_c   1.000
_cell.angle_alpha   90.00
_cell.angle_beta   90.00
_cell.angle_gamma   90.00
#
_symmetry.space_group_name_H-M   'P 1'
#
loop_
_entity.id
_entity.type
_entity.pdbx_description
1 polymer ?
#
loop_
_entity_poly.entity_id
_entity_poly.type
_entity_poly.pdbx_seq_one_letter_code
_entity_poly.pdbx_strand_id
1 'polypeptide(L)'
;MLICMRTTLLLPDDLYRAVKTTAAESGETMTSFVEDALREALRRRATVPAERAPFVLRPVGEGGLLPGVDLQDSSALLDVMEGR
;
A
#
# COMPACT_ATOMS: atom_id res chain seq x y z
N MET A 1 -3.15 -24.05 20.49
CA MET A 1 -1.91 -23.85 21.28
C MET A 1 -1.03 -22.89 20.51
N LEU A 2 -0.89 -21.63 20.95
CA LEU A 2 0.17 -20.78 20.43
C LEU A 2 1.47 -21.26 21.06
N ILE A 3 2.32 -21.92 20.25
CA ILE A 3 3.70 -22.21 20.62
C ILE A 3 4.44 -20.87 20.55
N CYS A 4 4.43 -20.11 21.62
CA CYS A 4 5.19 -18.86 21.70
C CYS A 4 6.51 -19.13 22.45
N MET A 5 7.62 -18.60 21.92
CA MET A 5 8.95 -18.79 22.49
C MET A 5 9.36 -17.56 23.30
N ARG A 6 9.87 -17.77 24.52
CA ARG A 6 10.40 -16.65 25.32
C ARG A 6 11.75 -16.22 24.75
N THR A 7 11.80 -14.99 24.27
CA THR A 7 12.99 -14.39 23.65
C THR A 7 13.39 -13.16 24.44
N THR A 8 14.69 -13.00 24.70
CA THR A 8 15.24 -11.76 25.27
C THR A 8 15.75 -10.89 24.14
N LEU A 9 15.26 -9.66 24.05
CA LEU A 9 15.67 -8.66 23.08
C LEU A 9 16.32 -7.49 23.81
N LEU A 10 17.41 -6.96 23.26
CA LEU A 10 18.01 -5.73 23.74
C LEU A 10 17.32 -4.56 23.03
N LEU A 11 16.61 -3.71 23.78
CA LEU A 11 15.98 -2.50 23.25
C LEU A 11 16.52 -1.28 24.00
N PRO A 12 16.70 -0.14 23.31
CA PRO A 12 16.88 1.15 23.97
C PRO A 12 15.75 1.44 24.97
N ASP A 13 16.11 2.02 26.12
CA ASP A 13 15.17 2.28 27.22
C ASP A 13 14.00 3.20 26.82
N ASP A 14 14.29 4.21 26.02
CA ASP A 14 13.32 5.16 25.48
C ASP A 14 12.32 4.45 24.56
N LEU A 15 12.80 3.57 23.68
CA LEU A 15 11.95 2.74 22.82
C LEU A 15 11.08 1.79 23.66
N TYR A 16 11.66 1.14 24.67
CA TYR A 16 10.90 0.23 25.54
C TYR A 16 9.78 0.96 26.30
N ARG A 17 10.03 2.20 26.75
CA ARG A 17 8.99 3.05 27.37
C ARG A 17 7.89 3.39 26.38
N ALA A 18 8.24 3.81 25.16
CA ALA A 18 7.26 4.13 24.13
C ALA A 18 6.36 2.92 23.81
N VAL A 19 6.96 1.74 23.62
CA VAL A 19 6.24 0.48 23.40
C VAL A 19 5.24 0.19 24.52
N LYS A 20 5.66 0.35 25.78
CA LYS A 20 4.77 0.14 26.93
C LYS A 20 3.62 1.12 26.98
N THR A 21 3.87 2.41 26.73
CA THR A 21 2.84 3.43 26.71
C THR A 21 1.81 3.13 25.62
N THR A 22 2.26 2.86 24.40
CA THR A 22 1.36 2.57 23.28
C THR A 22 0.53 1.33 23.53
N ALA A 23 1.12 0.24 24.04
CA ALA A 23 0.38 -0.97 24.37
C ALA A 23 -0.68 -0.72 25.47
N ALA A 24 -0.37 0.11 26.46
CA ALA A 24 -1.33 0.48 27.50
C ALA A 24 -2.48 1.33 26.96
N GLU A 25 -2.20 2.26 26.04
CA GLU A 25 -3.21 3.10 25.38
C GLU A 25 -4.15 2.28 24.49
N SER A 26 -3.66 1.24 23.81
CA SER A 26 -4.45 0.31 23.01
C SER A 26 -5.13 -0.81 23.81
N GLY A 27 -4.89 -0.88 25.13
CA GLY A 27 -5.49 -1.89 26.02
C GLY A 27 -4.95 -3.30 25.79
N GLU A 28 -3.75 -3.43 25.23
CA GLU A 28 -3.12 -4.71 24.91
C GLU A 28 -1.83 -4.95 25.72
N THR A 29 -1.30 -6.16 25.64
CA THR A 29 -0.03 -6.48 26.30
C THR A 29 1.16 -6.04 25.45
N MET A 30 2.27 -5.66 26.10
CA MET A 30 3.52 -5.34 25.40
C MET A 30 3.95 -6.45 24.43
N THR A 31 3.79 -7.72 24.82
CA THR A 31 4.12 -8.86 23.96
C THR A 31 3.25 -8.91 22.71
N SER A 32 1.94 -8.69 22.83
CA SER A 32 1.00 -8.66 21.69
C SER A 32 1.35 -7.54 20.72
N PHE A 33 1.56 -6.33 21.25
CA PHE A 33 1.95 -5.17 20.46
C PHE A 33 3.24 -5.43 19.68
N VAL A 34 4.27 -5.99 20.34
CA VAL A 34 5.54 -6.33 19.68
C VAL A 34 5.35 -7.43 18.64
N GLU A 35 4.54 -8.45 18.91
CA GLU A 35 4.24 -9.51 17.94
C GLU A 35 3.60 -8.93 16.67
N ASP A 36 2.58 -8.09 16.82
CA ASP A 36 1.86 -7.49 15.70
C ASP A 36 2.74 -6.53 14.91
N ALA A 37 3.54 -5.72 15.59
CA ALA A 37 4.52 -4.85 14.94
C ALA A 37 5.55 -5.65 14.11
N LEU A 38 6.07 -6.76 14.64
CA LEU A 38 7.01 -7.64 13.92
C LEU A 38 6.34 -8.32 12.73
N ARG A 39 5.11 -8.82 12.91
CA ARG A 39 4.34 -9.47 11.83
C ARG A 39 4.06 -8.48 10.70
N GLU A 40 3.68 -7.26 11.04
CA GLU A 40 3.43 -6.19 10.08
C GLU A 40 4.73 -5.79 9.35
N ALA A 41 5.84 -5.63 10.06
CA ALA A 41 7.13 -5.34 9.44
C ALA A 41 7.56 -6.43 8.43
N LEU A 42 7.35 -7.71 8.77
CA LEU A 42 7.63 -8.83 7.86
C LEU A 42 6.67 -8.85 6.66
N ARG A 43 5.39 -8.56 6.85
CA ARG A 43 4.40 -8.46 5.76
C ARG A 43 4.78 -7.34 4.80
N ARG A 44 5.08 -6.13 5.31
CA ARG A 44 5.53 -5.00 4.49
C ARG A 44 6.74 -5.36 3.66
N ARG A 45 7.72 -6.05 4.24
CA ARG A 45 8.90 -6.52 3.51
C ARG A 45 8.56 -7.54 2.42
N ALA A 46 7.61 -8.44 2.67
CA ALA A 46 7.16 -9.42 1.68
C ALA A 46 6.31 -8.80 0.56
N THR A 47 5.61 -7.69 0.84
CA THR A 47 4.76 -7.00 -0.13
C THR A 47 5.48 -5.91 -0.90
N VAL A 48 6.69 -5.51 -0.51
CA VAL A 48 7.57 -4.70 -1.38
C VAL A 48 7.83 -5.53 -2.65
N PRO A 49 7.27 -5.13 -3.79
CA PRO A 49 7.55 -5.83 -5.03
C PRO A 49 9.03 -5.60 -5.35
N ALA A 50 9.75 -6.66 -5.72
CA ALA A 50 10.96 -6.49 -6.53
C ALA A 50 10.61 -5.49 -7.64
N GLU A 51 11.37 -4.39 -7.78
CA GLU A 51 11.09 -3.21 -8.62
C GLU A 51 9.88 -3.45 -9.54
N ARG A 52 8.68 -3.07 -9.07
CA ARG A 52 7.46 -3.35 -9.82
C ARG A 52 7.63 -2.64 -11.16
N ALA A 53 7.76 -3.41 -12.24
CA ALA A 53 7.82 -2.85 -13.57
C ALA A 53 6.65 -1.86 -13.72
N PRO A 54 6.88 -0.66 -14.28
CA PRO A 54 5.83 0.34 -14.38
C PRO A 54 4.60 -0.29 -15.04
N PHE A 55 3.43 -0.02 -14.47
CA PHE A 55 2.17 -0.49 -15.05
C PHE A 55 1.98 0.19 -16.40
N VAL A 56 2.06 -0.59 -17.49
CA VAL A 56 1.84 -0.09 -18.86
C VAL A 56 0.46 -0.53 -19.32
N LEU A 57 -0.41 0.45 -19.56
CA LEU A 57 -1.66 0.21 -20.29
C LEU A 57 -1.31 -0.10 -21.75
N ARG A 58 -1.64 -1.31 -22.20
CA ARG A 58 -1.55 -1.67 -23.61
C ARG A 58 -2.94 -1.42 -24.24
N PRO A 59 -3.12 -0.37 -25.08
CA PRO A 59 -4.40 -0.14 -25.71
C PRO A 59 -4.79 -1.35 -26.57
N VAL A 60 -6.06 -1.72 -26.53
CA VAL A 60 -6.65 -2.79 -27.36
C VAL A 60 -7.44 -2.14 -28.49
N GLY A 61 -7.00 -2.35 -29.73
CA GLY A 61 -7.58 -1.73 -30.93
C GLY A 61 -6.54 -1.47 -32.01
N GLU A 62 -6.99 -1.19 -33.23
CA GLU A 62 -6.16 -0.70 -34.33
C GLU A 62 -6.46 0.79 -34.57
N GLY A 63 -5.41 1.63 -34.58
CA GLY A 63 -5.53 3.07 -34.81
C GLY A 63 -5.26 3.95 -33.58
N GLY A 64 -5.04 5.24 -33.83
CA GLY A 64 -4.81 6.28 -32.83
C GLY A 64 -5.97 7.28 -32.76
N LEU A 65 -5.71 8.46 -32.19
CA LEU A 65 -6.66 9.56 -32.15
C LEU A 65 -7.12 9.91 -33.59
N LEU A 66 -8.43 10.04 -33.79
CA LEU A 66 -8.99 10.44 -35.08
C LEU A 66 -8.52 11.86 -35.45
N PRO A 67 -8.23 12.15 -36.73
CA PRO A 67 -7.84 13.49 -37.15
C PRO A 67 -8.88 14.55 -36.77
N GLY A 68 -8.44 15.63 -36.10
CA GLY A 68 -9.32 16.72 -35.67
C GLY A 68 -10.12 16.45 -34.39
N VAL A 69 -9.97 15.28 -33.77
CA VAL A 69 -10.53 15.00 -32.45
C VAL A 69 -9.53 15.40 -31.38
N ASP A 70 -9.93 16.27 -30.46
CA ASP A 70 -9.19 16.58 -29.24
C ASP A 70 -9.91 15.95 -28.04
N LEU A 71 -9.22 15.07 -27.30
CA LEU A 71 -9.77 14.42 -26.11
C LEU A 71 -9.86 15.36 -24.90
N GLN A 72 -9.23 16.54 -24.95
CA GLN A 72 -9.31 17.55 -23.91
C GLN A 72 -10.50 18.50 -24.10
N ASP A 73 -11.08 18.56 -25.31
CA ASP A 73 -12.30 19.33 -25.57
C ASP A 73 -13.52 18.40 -25.52
N SER A 74 -14.13 18.31 -24.34
CA SER A 74 -15.31 17.46 -24.14
C SER A 74 -16.49 17.84 -25.03
N SER A 75 -16.62 19.13 -25.40
CA SER A 75 -17.75 19.60 -26.20
C SER A 75 -17.61 19.19 -27.67
N ALA A 76 -16.46 19.45 -28.27
CA ALA A 76 -16.16 19.04 -29.63
C ALA A 76 -16.15 17.51 -29.78
N LEU A 77 -15.65 16.79 -28.77
CA LEU A 77 -15.69 15.33 -28.75
C LEU A 77 -17.11 14.78 -28.74
N LEU A 78 -18.00 15.37 -27.92
CA LEU A 78 -19.41 14.98 -27.85
C LEU A 78 -20.13 15.19 -29.19
N ASP A 79 -19.85 16.29 -29.89
CA ASP A 79 -20.45 16.56 -31.19
C ASP A 79 -20.04 15.53 -32.26
N VAL A 80 -18.77 15.10 -32.26
CA VAL A 80 -18.27 14.03 -33.13
C VAL A 80 -18.89 12.68 -32.79
N MET A 81 -19.11 12.39 -31.50
CA MET A 81 -19.68 11.12 -31.04
C MET A 81 -21.19 11.00 -31.29
N GLU A 82 -21.93 12.09 -31.12
CA GLU A 82 -23.40 12.15 -31.27
C GLU A 82 -23.86 12.55 -32.69
N GLY A 83 -22.93 12.87 -33.60
CA GLY A 83 -23.21 13.12 -35.02
C GLY A 83 -24.10 14.34 -35.27
N ARG A 84 -23.88 15.43 -34.53
CA ARG A 84 -24.58 16.72 -34.74
C ARG A 84 -23.83 17.64 -35.69
#